data_AF-A0A511ZQT7-F1
#
_entry.id   AF-A0A511ZQT7-F1
#
_cell.length_a   1.000
_cell.length_b   1.000
_cell.length_c   1.000
_cell.angle_alpha   90.00
_cell.angle_beta   90.00
_cell.angle_gamma   90.00
#
_symmetry.space_group_name_H-M   'P 1'
#
loop_
_entity.id
_entity.type
_entity.pdbx_description
1 polymer ?
#
loop_
_entity_poly.entity_id
_entity_poly.type
_entity_poly.pdbx_seq_one_letter_code
_entity_poly.pdbx_strand_id
1 'polypeptide(L)'
;MYLYIFVLAAAIAVVGIIGVFRSTVDNMLTEPEKIPQYMSSFFTKVALVEFLPIVMVVLGFTFSPGEPLEMADAYVPIAIIAVLIVFNMFYIFSQRSPAGNVEQDVKQRLQMLIFLTIALANSIPFIAIVFILLTVL
;
A
#
# COMPACT_ATOMS: atom_id res chain seq x y z
N MET A 1 0.64 21.08 9.33
CA MET A 1 -0.15 20.84 8.10
C MET A 1 0.66 20.19 6.99
N TYR A 2 1.93 20.58 6.80
CA TYR A 2 2.81 20.04 5.75
C TYR A 2 2.95 18.51 5.76
N LEU A 3 3.20 17.92 6.94
CA LEU A 3 3.40 16.48 7.11
C LEU A 3 2.21 15.61 6.66
N TYR A 4 1.02 16.19 6.52
CA TYR A 4 -0.17 15.47 6.08
C TYR A 4 -0.15 15.12 4.58
N ILE A 5 0.77 15.70 3.79
CA ILE A 5 0.99 15.26 2.41
C ILE A 5 1.48 13.81 2.36
N PHE A 6 2.35 13.42 3.31
CA PHE A 6 2.85 12.06 3.46
C PHE A 6 1.75 11.10 3.93
N VAL A 7 0.88 11.58 4.83
CA VAL A 7 -0.30 10.83 5.28
C VAL A 7 -1.24 10.55 4.09
N LEU A 8 -1.50 11.57 3.27
CA LEU A 8 -2.37 11.44 2.11
C LEU A 8 -1.75 10.52 1.04
N ALA A 9 -0.44 10.60 0.82
CA ALA A 9 0.28 9.66 -0.06
C ALA A 9 0.13 8.20 0.43
N ALA A 10 0.35 7.96 1.72
CA ALA A 10 0.18 6.64 2.33
C ALA A 10 -1.26 6.14 2.21
N ALA A 11 -2.26 6.99 2.46
CA ALA A 11 -3.67 6.64 2.35
C ALA A 11 -4.07 6.25 0.91
N ILE A 12 -3.64 7.03 -0.08
CA ILE A 12 -3.92 6.75 -1.50
C ILE A 12 -3.28 5.41 -1.91
N ALA A 13 -2.02 5.18 -1.53
CA ALA A 13 -1.32 3.93 -1.83
C ALA A 13 -2.06 2.73 -1.22
N VAL A 14 -2.36 2.78 0.09
CA VAL A 14 -3.03 1.69 0.80
C VAL A 14 -4.41 1.40 0.22
N VAL A 15 -5.28 2.41 0.10
CA VAL A 15 -6.65 2.21 -0.38
C VAL A 15 -6.67 1.78 -1.85
N GLY A 16 -5.84 2.39 -2.68
CA GLY A 16 -5.75 2.06 -4.09
C GLY A 16 -5.24 0.64 -4.33
N ILE A 17 -4.18 0.22 -3.64
CA ILE A 17 -3.62 -1.13 -3.79
C ILE A 17 -4.56 -2.19 -3.22
N ILE A 18 -5.28 -1.91 -2.13
CA ILE A 18 -6.36 -2.79 -1.65
C ILE A 18 -7.43 -3.00 -2.73
N GLY A 19 -7.84 -1.94 -3.42
CA GLY A 19 -8.81 -2.02 -4.52
C GLY A 19 -8.32 -2.89 -5.67
N VAL A 20 -7.07 -2.69 -6.09
CA VAL A 20 -6.43 -3.50 -7.14
C VAL A 20 -6.31 -4.96 -6.71
N PHE A 21 -5.86 -5.21 -5.49
CA PHE A 21 -5.72 -6.56 -4.92
C PHE A 21 -7.06 -7.31 -4.93
N ARG A 22 -8.13 -6.69 -4.42
CA ARG A 22 -9.45 -7.32 -4.38
C ARG A 22 -9.93 -7.70 -5.78
N SER A 23 -9.85 -6.77 -6.73
CA SER A 23 -10.21 -7.05 -8.11
C SER A 23 -9.38 -8.19 -8.71
N THR A 24 -8.07 -8.24 -8.43
CA THR A 24 -7.19 -9.31 -8.92
C THR A 24 -7.55 -10.66 -8.30
N VAL A 25 -7.81 -10.72 -6.99
CA VAL A 25 -8.23 -11.96 -6.32
C VAL A 25 -9.54 -12.48 -6.89
N ASP A 26 -10.56 -11.61 -7.03
CA ASP A 26 -11.86 -11.98 -7.57
C ASP A 26 -11.73 -12.55 -9.00
N ASN A 27 -10.90 -11.92 -9.84
CA ASN A 27 -10.61 -12.38 -11.19
C ASN A 27 -9.87 -13.73 -11.20
N MET A 28 -8.86 -13.91 -10.36
CA MET A 28 -8.12 -15.18 -10.26
C MET A 28 -8.99 -16.34 -9.77
N LEU A 29 -9.99 -16.07 -8.93
CA LEU A 29 -10.95 -17.07 -8.47
C LEU A 29 -12.00 -17.42 -9.53
N THR A 30 -12.33 -16.48 -10.42
CA THR A 30 -13.36 -16.65 -11.46
C THR A 30 -12.79 -17.30 -12.73
N GLU A 31 -11.57 -16.92 -13.13
CA GLU A 31 -10.89 -17.38 -14.35
C GLU A 31 -9.45 -17.87 -14.04
N PRO A 32 -9.28 -19.04 -13.40
CA PRO A 32 -7.98 -19.53 -12.95
C PRO A 32 -6.94 -19.70 -14.08
N GLU A 33 -7.39 -20.02 -15.29
CA GLU A 33 -6.53 -20.18 -16.47
C GLU A 33 -5.85 -18.88 -16.91
N LYS A 34 -6.35 -17.72 -16.46
CA LYS A 34 -5.80 -16.39 -16.77
C LYS A 34 -4.99 -15.80 -15.62
N ILE A 35 -4.67 -16.57 -14.58
CA ILE A 35 -3.84 -16.11 -13.45
C ILE A 35 -2.54 -15.39 -13.89
N PRO A 36 -1.74 -15.89 -14.85
CA PRO A 36 -0.53 -15.18 -15.29
C PRO A 36 -0.82 -13.78 -15.83
N GLN A 37 -1.95 -13.62 -16.55
CA GLN A 37 -2.39 -12.33 -17.08
C GLN A 37 -2.82 -11.39 -15.96
N TYR A 38 -3.57 -11.88 -14.96
CA TYR A 38 -3.98 -11.06 -13.82
C TYR A 38 -2.82 -10.64 -12.93
N MET A 39 -1.82 -11.49 -12.76
CA MET A 39 -0.58 -11.14 -12.05
C MET A 39 0.17 -10.02 -12.77
N SER A 40 0.31 -10.11 -14.10
CA SER A 40 0.93 -9.04 -14.90
C SER A 40 0.13 -7.74 -14.80
N SER A 41 -1.20 -7.82 -14.95
CA SER A 41 -2.09 -6.65 -14.82
C SER A 41 -2.06 -6.04 -13.43
N PHE A 42 -1.92 -6.84 -12.37
CA PHE A 42 -1.80 -6.38 -10.99
C PHE A 42 -0.62 -5.43 -10.84
N PHE A 43 0.58 -5.79 -11.30
CA PHE A 43 1.75 -4.92 -11.20
C PHE A 43 1.56 -3.61 -11.97
N THR A 44 1.01 -3.66 -13.18
CA THR A 44 0.73 -2.44 -13.95
C THR A 44 -0.28 -1.53 -13.23
N LYS A 45 -1.35 -2.11 -12.68
CA LYS A 45 -2.35 -1.34 -11.92
C LYS A 45 -1.77 -0.75 -10.63
N VAL A 46 -0.94 -1.50 -9.91
CA VAL A 46 -0.23 -0.98 -8.72
C VAL A 46 0.67 0.19 -9.10
N ALA A 47 1.47 0.06 -10.16
CA ALA A 47 2.33 1.16 -10.61
C ALA A 47 1.54 2.44 -10.97
N LEU A 48 0.36 2.28 -11.59
CA LEU A 48 -0.54 3.41 -11.88
C LEU A 48 -1.11 4.04 -10.61
N VAL A 49 -1.47 3.23 -9.61
CA VAL A 49 -1.94 3.71 -8.30
C VAL A 49 -0.82 4.44 -7.56
N GLU A 50 0.40 3.93 -7.60
CA GLU A 50 1.55 4.47 -6.87
C GLU A 50 2.13 5.73 -7.49
N PHE A 51 1.88 6.01 -8.78
CA PHE A 51 2.38 7.21 -9.45
C PHE A 51 2.06 8.49 -8.67
N LEU A 52 0.81 8.65 -8.24
CA LEU A 52 0.38 9.83 -7.47
C LEU A 52 1.03 9.88 -6.07
N PRO A 53 0.97 8.83 -5.23
CA PRO A 53 1.70 8.78 -3.97
C PRO A 53 3.20 9.08 -4.06
N ILE A 54 3.90 8.56 -5.08
CA ILE A 54 5.32 8.82 -5.29
C ILE A 54 5.55 10.31 -5.53
N VAL A 55 4.78 10.92 -6.44
CA VAL A 55 4.85 12.36 -6.70
C VAL A 55 4.61 13.15 -5.42
N MET A 56 3.61 12.76 -4.63
CA MET A 56 3.30 13.43 -3.37
C MET A 56 4.41 13.33 -2.33
N VAL A 57 5.07 12.18 -2.20
CA VAL A 57 6.25 12.02 -1.33
C VAL A 57 7.38 12.95 -1.78
N VAL A 58 7.66 13.01 -3.09
CA VAL A 58 8.72 13.86 -3.64
C VAL A 58 8.42 15.35 -3.38
N LEU A 59 7.18 15.79 -3.62
CA LEU A 59 6.77 17.17 -3.35
C LEU A 59 6.77 17.47 -1.84
N GLY A 60 6.39 16.48 -1.03
CA GLY A 60 6.45 16.49 0.43
C GLY A 60 7.86 16.52 1.01
N PHE A 61 8.87 16.17 0.23
CA PHE A 61 10.26 16.41 0.62
C PHE A 61 10.77 17.75 0.09
N THR A 62 10.47 18.05 -1.18
CA THR A 62 11.00 19.22 -1.90
C THR A 62 10.51 20.54 -1.32
N PHE A 63 9.25 20.60 -0.89
CA PHE A 63 8.64 21.82 -0.35
C PHE A 63 8.69 21.90 1.18
N SER A 64 9.56 21.10 1.81
CA SER A 64 9.62 21.07 3.27
C SER A 64 10.06 22.43 3.78
N PRO A 65 9.45 22.96 4.85
CA PRO A 65 9.91 24.20 5.43
C PRO A 65 11.40 24.11 5.75
N GLY A 66 12.12 25.20 5.50
CA GLY A 66 13.57 25.27 5.71
C GLY A 66 13.98 25.29 7.18
N GLU A 67 13.03 25.51 8.08
CA GLU A 67 13.23 25.34 9.53
C GLU A 67 12.73 23.96 9.96
N PRO A 68 13.50 23.24 10.80
CA PRO A 68 13.09 21.92 11.28
C PRO A 68 11.80 22.04 12.11
N LEU A 69 10.87 21.13 11.84
CA LEU A 69 9.60 21.05 12.55
C LEU A 69 9.82 20.40 13.93
N GLU A 70 8.89 20.62 14.87
CA GLU A 70 9.00 20.00 16.18
C GLU A 70 8.59 18.51 16.14
N MET A 71 9.24 17.68 16.95
CA MET A 71 8.87 16.26 17.06
C MET A 71 7.39 16.05 17.43
N ALA A 72 6.81 16.99 18.19
CA ALA A 72 5.40 16.97 18.55
C ALA A 72 4.47 17.01 17.31
N ASP A 73 4.88 17.68 16.24
CA ASP A 73 4.11 17.78 14.99
C ASP A 73 4.06 16.46 14.22
N ALA A 74 5.05 15.58 14.41
CA ALA A 74 5.16 14.29 13.72
C ALA A 74 4.31 13.18 14.33
N TYR A 75 3.97 13.25 15.61
CA TYR A 75 3.29 12.15 16.31
C TYR A 75 1.95 11.79 15.68
N VAL A 76 1.10 12.77 15.38
CA VAL A 76 -0.22 12.52 14.80
C VAL A 76 -0.12 11.96 13.37
N PRO A 77 0.66 12.57 12.44
CA PRO A 77 0.89 12.00 11.11
C PRO A 77 1.41 10.56 11.13
N ILE A 78 2.43 10.28 11.95
CA ILE A 78 3.01 8.93 12.07
C ILE A 78 1.97 7.94 12.60
N ALA A 79 1.20 8.32 13.61
CA ALA A 79 0.16 7.46 14.18
C ALA A 79 -0.91 7.08 13.14
N ILE A 80 -1.34 8.04 12.29
CA ILE A 80 -2.29 7.76 11.21
C ILE A 80 -1.70 6.75 10.22
N ILE A 81 -0.44 6.96 9.79
CA ILE A 81 0.22 6.06 8.84
C ILE A 81 0.41 4.66 9.45
N ALA A 82 0.77 4.57 10.73
CA ALA A 82 0.89 3.30 11.44
C ALA A 82 -0.45 2.55 11.48
N VAL A 83 -1.56 3.25 11.75
CA VAL A 83 -2.90 2.65 11.69
C VAL A 83 -3.22 2.15 10.28
N LEU A 84 -2.87 2.90 9.24
CA LEU A 84 -3.07 2.47 7.85
C LEU A 84 -2.27 1.19 7.52
N ILE A 85 -1.00 1.10 7.95
CA ILE A 85 -0.17 -0.09 7.75
C ILE A 85 -0.81 -1.31 8.41
N VAL A 86 -1.20 -1.16 9.68
CA VAL A 86 -1.81 -2.23 10.46
C VAL A 86 -3.14 -2.66 9.83
N PHE A 87 -4.01 -1.71 9.52
CA PHE A 87 -5.30 -1.95 8.86
C PHE A 87 -5.12 -2.70 7.54
N ASN A 88 -4.20 -2.24 6.69
CA ASN A 88 -3.91 -2.84 5.40
C ASN A 88 -3.43 -4.29 5.52
N MET A 89 -2.49 -4.55 6.44
CA MET A 89 -1.99 -5.90 6.71
C MET A 89 -3.13 -6.82 7.15
N PHE A 90 -3.96 -6.40 8.12
CA PHE A 90 -5.09 -7.19 8.57
C PHE A 90 -6.10 -7.46 7.46
N TYR A 91 -6.45 -6.44 6.68
CA TYR A 91 -7.40 -6.55 5.58
C TYR A 91 -6.91 -7.54 4.52
N ILE A 92 -5.71 -7.37 3.98
CA ILE A 92 -5.17 -8.26 2.93
C ILE A 92 -5.04 -9.69 3.46
N PHE A 93 -4.57 -9.85 4.70
CA PHE A 93 -4.35 -11.17 5.29
C PHE A 93 -5.67 -11.92 5.54
N SER A 94 -6.75 -11.22 5.88
CA SER A 94 -8.08 -11.82 6.05
C SER A 94 -8.65 -12.45 4.78
N GLN A 95 -8.17 -12.04 3.60
CA GLN A 95 -8.62 -12.56 2.30
C GLN A 95 -8.01 -13.93 1.93
N ARG A 96 -7.27 -14.57 2.85
CA ARG A 96 -6.70 -15.92 2.69
C ARG A 96 -7.74 -17.04 2.56
N SER A 97 -9.04 -16.76 2.73
CA SER A 97 -10.08 -17.78 2.92
C SER A 97 -11.10 -17.92 1.79
N PRO A 98 -10.73 -18.28 0.54
CA PRO A 98 -11.64 -19.02 -0.32
C PRO A 98 -11.65 -20.48 0.15
N ALA A 99 -12.61 -20.79 1.03
CA ALA A 99 -12.81 -22.08 1.63
C ALA A 99 -13.01 -23.22 0.60
N GLY A 100 -12.45 -24.39 0.89
CA GLY A 100 -12.93 -25.69 0.40
C GLY A 100 -12.53 -26.10 -1.02
N ASN A 101 -12.96 -25.36 -2.05
CA ASN A 101 -13.09 -25.90 -3.43
C ASN A 101 -12.08 -25.39 -4.46
N VAL A 102 -11.11 -24.58 -4.06
CA VAL A 102 -10.13 -24.02 -5.00
C VAL A 102 -8.91 -24.93 -5.11
N GLU A 103 -8.46 -25.19 -6.35
CA GLU A 103 -7.26 -25.97 -6.66
C GLU A 103 -6.02 -25.51 -5.89
N GLN A 104 -5.12 -26.44 -5.57
CA GLN A 104 -3.92 -26.16 -4.79
C GLN A 104 -3.00 -25.13 -5.47
N ASP A 105 -2.90 -25.12 -6.80
CA ASP A 105 -2.08 -24.14 -7.53
C ASP A 105 -2.61 -22.72 -7.33
N VAL A 106 -3.92 -22.51 -7.51
CA VAL A 106 -4.55 -21.20 -7.32
C VAL A 106 -4.34 -20.69 -5.88
N LYS A 107 -4.45 -21.57 -4.88
CA LYS A 107 -4.16 -21.22 -3.47
C LYS A 107 -2.73 -20.75 -3.28
N GLN A 108 -1.75 -21.44 -3.87
CA GLN A 108 -0.34 -21.05 -3.81
C GLN A 108 -0.10 -19.69 -4.48
N ARG A 109 -0.74 -19.45 -5.64
CA ARG A 109 -0.66 -18.17 -6.36
C ARG A 109 -1.30 -17.01 -5.58
N LEU A 110 -2.44 -17.23 -4.95
CA LEU A 110 -3.09 -16.25 -4.08
C LEU A 110 -2.24 -15.92 -2.86
N GLN A 111 -1.61 -16.92 -2.25
CA GLN A 111 -0.71 -16.70 -1.13
C GLN A 111 0.49 -15.84 -1.53
N MET A 112 1.08 -16.10 -2.70
CA MET A 112 2.14 -15.26 -3.27
C MET A 112 1.65 -13.83 -3.50
N LEU A 113 0.48 -13.66 -4.12
CA LEU A 113 -0.13 -12.35 -4.36
C LEU A 113 -0.35 -11.57 -3.05
N ILE A 114 -0.83 -12.23 -1.99
CA ILE A 114 -1.01 -11.62 -0.67
C ILE A 114 0.30 -11.05 -0.13
N PHE A 115 1.38 -11.83 -0.16
CA PHE A 115 2.68 -11.36 0.33
C PHE A 115 3.21 -10.19 -0.50
N LEU A 116 3.10 -10.26 -1.84
CA LEU A 116 3.48 -9.17 -2.72
C LEU A 116 2.66 -7.91 -2.45
N THR A 117 1.36 -8.05 -2.28
CA THR A 117 0.46 -6.92 -2.02
C THR A 117 0.80 -6.27 -0.69
N ILE A 118 1.05 -7.03 0.36
CA ILE A 118 1.47 -6.48 1.67
C ILE A 118 2.76 -5.68 1.53
N ALA A 119 3.74 -6.19 0.78
CA ALA A 119 5.00 -5.49 0.58
C ALA A 119 4.79 -4.17 -0.19
N LEU A 120 4.05 -4.21 -1.30
CA LEU A 120 3.80 -3.05 -2.15
C LEU A 120 2.94 -2.00 -1.44
N ALA A 121 1.82 -2.41 -0.85
CA ALA A 121 0.88 -1.52 -0.18
C ALA A 121 1.46 -0.80 1.05
N ASN A 122 2.52 -1.35 1.66
CA ASN A 122 3.20 -0.72 2.79
C ASN A 122 4.48 0.03 2.41
N SER A 123 4.95 -0.08 1.16
CA SER A 123 6.19 0.57 0.71
C SER A 123 6.13 2.10 0.90
N ILE A 124 5.09 2.74 0.35
CA ILE A 124 4.87 4.19 0.47
C ILE A 124 4.63 4.62 1.93
N PRO A 125 3.76 3.96 2.73
CA PRO A 125 3.64 4.24 4.16
C PRO A 125 4.97 4.24 4.93
N PHE A 126 5.85 3.26 4.70
CA PHE A 126 7.16 3.24 5.37
C PHE A 126 8.05 4.40 4.90
N ILE A 127 8.09 4.67 3.61
CA ILE A 127 8.83 5.81 3.04
C ILE A 127 8.33 7.13 3.65
N ALA A 128 7.00 7.30 3.75
CA ALA A 128 6.37 8.47 4.35
C ALA A 128 6.79 8.69 5.82
N ILE A 129 6.84 7.63 6.64
CA ILE A 129 7.33 7.73 8.02
C ILE A 129 8.79 8.17 8.06
N VAL A 130 9.65 7.59 7.22
CA VAL A 130 11.07 7.96 7.17
C VAL A 130 11.22 9.44 6.83
N PHE A 131 10.50 9.94 5.82
CA PHE A 131 10.56 11.36 5.47
C PHE A 131 10.04 12.28 6.56
N ILE A 132 8.93 11.93 7.23
CA ILE A 132 8.45 12.71 8.38
C ILE A 132 9.54 12.79 9.46
N LEU A 133 10.19 11.68 9.79
CA LEU A 133 11.26 11.66 10.78
C LEU A 133 12.43 12.56 10.35
N LEU A 134 12.84 12.53 9.08
CA LEU A 134 13.91 13.40 8.59
C LEU A 134 13.58 14.90 8.67
N THR A 135 12.30 15.29 8.70
CA THR A 135 11.89 16.70 8.81
C THR A 135 11.81 17.24 10.23
N VAL A 136 11.86 16.35 11.24
CA VAL A 136 11.73 16.70 12.67
C VAL A 136 12.95 16.34 13.52
N LEU A 137 13.98 15.76 12.89
CA LEU A 137 15.25 15.37 13.51
C LEU A 137 16.32 16.44 13.31
#